data_AF-A0A2T5ZZK6-F1
#
_entry.id   AF-A0A2T5ZZK6-F1
#
_cell.length_a   1.000
_cell.length_b   1.000
_cell.length_c   1.000
_cell.angle_alpha   90.00
_cell.angle_beta   90.00
_cell.angle_gamma   90.00
#
_symmetry.space_group_name_H-M   'P 1'
#
loop_
_entity.id
_entity.type
_entity.pdbx_description
1 polymer ?
#
loop_
_entity_poly.entity_id
_entity_poly.type
_entity_poly.pdbx_seq_one_letter_code
_entity_poly.pdbx_strand_id
1 'polypeptide(L)'
;RSEEKRWSKAVRNRLPKWVVETTQPLIQDAIAAQGLSASTRADGDKLFIDYEAASSGSGYVAPSVMLEFGARSTGEPASLRDVACDANRLIEGVTFPTATPRVMHAERTFWEKATAIHVFCVQGRLRGERFARHWHDLVRLDDAGIADVAILDRPLASAVARHKRMFFPEKSADGTPVDYEAAVHGNLQLVPNGEARTALAADYEHMVDDGLLLEDAERFDDLIERCATIAERANRTESNQHIHTPNV
;
A
#
# COMPACT_ATOMS: atom_id res chain seq x y z
N ARG A 1 -15.49 8.69 19.21
CA ARG A 1 -16.40 8.88 18.05
C ARG A 1 -16.63 10.35 17.65
N SER A 2 -16.80 11.31 18.57
CA SER A 2 -16.96 12.75 18.22
C SER A 2 -15.66 13.39 17.70
N GLU A 3 -14.53 13.08 18.32
CA GLU A 3 -13.23 13.61 17.91
C GLU A 3 -12.75 13.03 16.58
N GLU A 4 -12.80 11.72 16.39
CA GLU A 4 -12.45 11.03 15.14
C GLU A 4 -13.15 11.62 13.90
N LYS A 5 -14.46 11.89 13.99
CA LYS A 5 -15.24 12.55 12.93
C LYS A 5 -14.79 14.00 12.72
N ARG A 6 -14.47 14.71 13.81
CA ARG A 6 -13.94 16.09 13.77
C ARG A 6 -12.58 16.14 13.06
N TRP A 7 -11.67 15.24 13.42
CA TRP A 7 -10.34 15.11 12.80
C TRP A 7 -10.45 14.73 11.32
N SER A 8 -11.25 13.72 10.98
CA SER A 8 -11.46 13.29 9.59
C SER A 8 -12.11 14.38 8.72
N LYS A 9 -12.98 15.22 9.29
CA LYS A 9 -13.56 16.38 8.60
C LYS A 9 -12.54 17.51 8.45
N ALA A 10 -11.78 17.81 9.49
CA ALA A 10 -10.74 18.83 9.46
C ALA A 10 -9.66 18.49 8.42
N VAL A 11 -9.22 17.22 8.38
CA VAL A 11 -8.26 16.71 7.40
C VAL A 11 -8.77 16.90 5.96
N ARG A 12 -10.00 16.47 5.65
CA ARG A 12 -10.57 16.62 4.31
C ARG A 12 -10.63 18.06 3.82
N ASN A 13 -10.81 19.02 4.72
CA ASN A 13 -10.86 20.44 4.37
C ASN A 13 -9.49 21.11 4.29
N ARG A 14 -8.53 20.67 5.11
CA ARG A 14 -7.22 21.31 5.23
C ARG A 14 -6.20 20.76 4.26
N LEU A 15 -6.29 19.47 3.93
CA LEU A 15 -5.31 18.79 3.09
C LEU A 15 -5.22 19.39 1.68
N PRO A 16 -6.33 19.64 0.95
CA PRO A 16 -6.22 20.26 -0.36
C PRO A 16 -5.63 21.68 -0.34
N LYS A 17 -5.97 22.45 0.71
CA LYS A 17 -5.38 23.78 0.91
C LYS A 17 -3.89 23.69 1.14
N TRP A 18 -3.44 22.77 2.00
CA TRP A 18 -2.03 22.56 2.26
C TRP A 18 -1.26 22.12 0.99
N VAL A 19 -1.85 21.28 0.15
CA VAL A 19 -1.25 20.90 -1.14
C VAL A 19 -1.02 22.13 -2.02
N VAL A 20 -2.01 23.01 -2.17
CA VAL A 20 -1.92 24.21 -3.01
C VAL A 20 -1.05 25.31 -2.39
N GLU A 21 -1.19 25.55 -1.09
CA GLU A 21 -0.57 26.69 -0.40
C GLU A 21 0.86 26.39 0.10
N THR A 22 1.25 25.12 0.20
CA THR A 22 2.57 24.72 0.75
C THR A 22 3.35 23.83 -0.19
N THR A 23 2.78 22.68 -0.59
CA THR A 23 3.52 21.68 -1.37
C THR A 23 3.77 22.15 -2.80
N GLN A 24 2.74 22.65 -3.49
CA GLN A 24 2.85 23.06 -4.89
C GLN A 24 3.90 24.16 -5.10
N PRO A 25 3.95 25.25 -4.29
CA PRO A 25 5.00 26.25 -4.39
C PRO A 25 6.40 25.68 -4.18
N LEU A 26 6.58 24.79 -3.19
CA LEU A 26 7.89 24.15 -2.92
C LEU A 26 8.39 23.37 -4.14
N ILE A 27 7.50 22.64 -4.84
CA ILE A 27 7.86 21.90 -6.04
C ILE A 27 8.09 22.85 -7.23
N GLN A 28 7.28 23.90 -7.38
CA GLN A 28 7.47 24.92 -8.43
C GLN A 28 8.83 25.63 -8.30
N ASP A 29 9.21 26.01 -7.08
CA ASP A 29 10.50 26.63 -6.80
C ASP A 29 11.66 25.68 -7.15
N ALA A 30 11.54 24.39 -6.80
CA ALA A 30 12.55 23.39 -7.13
C ALA A 30 12.67 23.13 -8.64
N ILE A 31 11.55 23.13 -9.38
CA ILE A 31 11.52 23.03 -10.85
C ILE A 31 12.22 24.25 -11.47
N ALA A 32 11.87 25.45 -11.02
CA ALA A 32 12.44 26.70 -11.52
C ALA A 32 13.95 26.80 -11.23
N ALA A 33 14.38 26.46 -10.01
CA ALA A 33 15.78 26.50 -9.61
C ALA A 33 16.67 25.54 -10.42
N GLN A 34 16.11 24.43 -10.91
CA GLN A 34 16.81 23.44 -11.73
C GLN A 34 16.60 23.65 -13.24
N GLY A 35 15.78 24.60 -13.65
CA GLY A 35 15.47 24.85 -15.06
C GLY A 35 14.77 23.68 -15.76
N LEU A 36 13.97 22.90 -15.02
CA LEU A 36 13.29 21.72 -15.57
C LEU A 36 12.06 22.11 -16.40
N SER A 37 11.86 21.44 -17.54
CA SER A 37 10.64 21.57 -18.36
C SER A 37 9.51 20.73 -17.75
N ALA A 38 8.94 21.22 -16.65
CA ALA A 38 7.83 20.58 -15.95
C ALA A 38 6.84 21.62 -15.40
N SER A 39 5.59 21.22 -15.25
CA SER A 39 4.52 22.03 -14.65
C SER A 39 3.82 21.26 -13.54
N THR A 40 3.08 21.98 -12.68
CA THR A 40 2.36 21.37 -11.57
C THR A 40 0.87 21.63 -11.65
N ARG A 41 0.08 20.62 -11.28
CA ARG A 41 -1.38 20.70 -11.19
C ARG A 41 -1.86 20.02 -9.91
N ALA A 42 -2.48 20.79 -9.02
CA ALA A 42 -3.09 20.25 -7.81
C ALA A 42 -4.52 19.78 -8.08
N ASP A 43 -4.91 18.67 -7.45
CA ASP A 43 -6.28 18.15 -7.47
C ASP A 43 -6.59 17.47 -6.13
N GLY A 44 -7.39 18.12 -5.29
CA GLY A 44 -7.73 17.60 -3.97
C GLY A 44 -6.49 17.34 -3.12
N ASP A 45 -6.27 16.09 -2.73
CA ASP A 45 -5.12 15.61 -1.95
C ASP A 45 -3.94 15.16 -2.82
N LYS A 46 -3.93 15.51 -4.11
CA LYS A 46 -2.90 15.12 -5.08
C LYS A 46 -2.21 16.34 -5.69
N LEU A 47 -0.93 16.16 -6.01
CA LEU A 47 -0.15 17.06 -6.84
C LEU A 47 0.43 16.28 -8.01
N PHE A 48 0.12 16.69 -9.23
CA PHE A 48 0.71 16.17 -10.45
C PHE A 48 1.90 17.03 -10.85
N ILE A 49 2.99 16.39 -11.24
CA ILE A 49 4.17 17.00 -11.85
C ILE A 49 4.21 16.49 -13.29
N ASP A 50 3.71 17.30 -14.21
CA ASP A 50 3.60 16.98 -15.63
C ASP A 50 4.90 17.42 -16.32
N TYR A 51 5.59 16.48 -16.99
CA TYR A 51 6.89 16.72 -17.63
C TYR A 51 6.86 16.35 -19.11
N GLU A 52 7.79 16.90 -19.89
CA GLU A 52 7.94 16.53 -21.30
C GLU A 52 8.68 15.19 -21.42
N ALA A 53 8.06 14.18 -22.04
CA ALA A 53 8.70 12.90 -22.27
C ALA A 53 9.78 13.02 -23.35
N ALA A 54 10.98 12.48 -23.09
CA ALA A 54 12.07 12.44 -24.07
C ALA A 54 11.75 11.53 -25.29
N SER A 55 10.80 10.61 -25.14
CA SER A 55 10.29 9.76 -26.21
C SER A 55 8.80 9.48 -25.98
N SER A 56 8.03 9.42 -27.06
CA SER A 56 6.68 8.84 -27.03
C SER A 56 6.80 7.34 -26.68
N GLY A 57 6.47 6.97 -25.44
CA GLY A 57 6.31 5.57 -25.05
C GLY A 57 5.09 4.93 -25.73
N SER A 58 4.67 3.76 -25.26
CA SER A 58 3.47 3.05 -25.75
C SER A 58 2.14 3.79 -25.49
N GLY A 59 2.16 4.98 -24.88
CA GLY A 59 0.98 5.70 -24.38
C GLY A 59 0.46 5.18 -23.04
N TYR A 60 1.03 4.10 -22.51
CA TYR A 60 0.58 3.44 -21.29
C TYR A 60 0.86 4.23 -20.00
N VAL A 61 2.02 4.89 -19.92
CA VAL A 61 2.39 5.75 -18.78
C VAL A 61 2.34 7.21 -19.21
N ALA A 62 1.44 7.97 -18.58
CA ALA A 62 1.41 9.42 -18.77
C ALA A 62 2.71 10.04 -18.24
N PRO A 63 3.28 11.07 -18.90
CA PRO A 63 4.49 11.74 -18.45
C PRO A 63 4.16 12.69 -17.29
N SER A 64 3.69 12.09 -16.20
CA SER A 64 3.20 12.77 -15.02
C SER A 64 3.56 11.95 -13.79
N VAL A 65 4.16 12.59 -12.80
CA VAL A 65 4.35 11.99 -11.47
C VAL A 65 3.22 12.49 -10.57
N MET A 66 2.42 11.56 -10.04
CA MET A 66 1.39 11.88 -9.05
C MET A 66 1.93 11.70 -7.64
N LEU A 67 1.94 12.79 -6.86
CA LEU A 67 2.15 12.77 -5.42
C LEU A 67 0.79 12.77 -4.72
N GLU A 68 0.45 11.69 -4.02
CA GLU A 68 -0.78 11.58 -3.22
C GLU A 68 -0.47 11.74 -1.74
N PHE A 69 -1.16 12.67 -1.08
CA PHE A 69 -0.91 13.01 0.31
C PHE A 69 -1.94 12.37 1.23
N GLY A 70 -1.49 11.59 2.21
CA GLY A 70 -2.36 11.01 3.24
C GLY A 70 -2.21 11.74 4.58
N ALA A 71 -3.30 12.27 5.12
CA ALA A 71 -3.30 12.91 6.46
C ALA A 71 -3.98 12.06 7.54
N ARG A 72 -4.35 10.81 7.20
CA ARG A 72 -4.95 9.84 8.12
C ARG A 72 -4.03 8.67 8.45
N SER A 73 -2.94 8.49 7.72
CA SER A 73 -1.93 7.48 8.04
C SER A 73 -0.85 8.10 8.89
N THR A 74 -0.51 7.45 9.99
CA THR A 74 0.64 7.85 10.80
C THR A 74 1.97 7.52 10.11
N GLY A 75 2.01 6.51 9.24
CA GLY A 75 3.24 6.09 8.56
C GLY A 75 4.31 5.48 9.49
N GLU A 76 4.03 5.32 10.78
CA GLU A 76 4.98 4.89 11.81
C GLU A 76 4.93 3.38 12.13
N PRO A 77 6.03 2.68 12.37
CA PRO A 77 7.38 3.20 12.42
C PRO A 77 7.91 3.52 11.02
N ALA A 78 8.69 4.60 10.94
CA ALA A 78 9.40 4.99 9.73
C ALA A 78 10.86 5.36 10.04
N SER A 79 11.74 4.97 9.12
CA SER A 79 13.18 5.21 9.18
C SER A 79 13.68 5.82 7.87
N LEU A 80 14.84 6.47 7.93
CA LEU A 80 15.56 6.90 6.74
C LEU A 80 16.02 5.67 5.95
N ARG A 81 15.81 5.67 4.64
CA ARG A 81 16.28 4.63 3.73
C ARG A 81 16.89 5.28 2.50
N ASP A 82 18.03 4.75 2.06
CA ASP A 82 18.64 5.18 0.81
C ASP A 82 17.85 4.62 -0.37
N VAL A 83 17.60 5.49 -1.33
CA VAL A 83 16.88 5.20 -2.58
C VAL A 83 17.74 5.67 -3.74
N ALA A 84 17.90 4.78 -4.71
CA ALA A 84 18.53 5.04 -5.99
C ALA A 84 17.62 4.54 -7.11
N CYS A 85 17.82 5.06 -8.33
CA CYS A 85 17.09 4.58 -9.49
C CYS A 85 17.54 3.15 -9.86
N ASP A 86 16.61 2.26 -10.20
CA ASP A 86 16.94 0.90 -10.67
C ASP A 86 17.71 0.90 -11.99
N ALA A 87 17.53 1.95 -12.81
CA ALA A 87 18.31 2.17 -14.03
C ALA A 87 19.72 2.72 -13.77
N ASN A 88 20.07 2.99 -12.51
CA ASN A 88 21.41 3.46 -12.17
C ASN A 88 22.45 2.45 -12.64
N ARG A 89 23.46 2.93 -13.37
CA ARG A 89 24.52 2.13 -14.03
C ARG A 89 24.07 1.32 -15.25
N LEU A 90 22.78 1.35 -15.64
CA LEU A 90 22.32 0.71 -16.87
C LEU A 90 22.47 1.62 -18.11
N ILE A 91 22.52 2.94 -17.90
CA ILE A 91 22.64 3.93 -18.98
C ILE A 91 23.96 4.68 -18.85
N GLU A 92 24.86 4.46 -19.81
CA GLU A 92 26.15 5.14 -19.89
C GLU A 92 25.99 6.65 -20.06
N GLY A 93 26.77 7.44 -19.32
CA GLY A 93 26.73 8.90 -19.38
C GLY A 93 25.56 9.56 -18.64
N VAL A 94 24.64 8.78 -18.03
CA VAL A 94 23.53 9.31 -17.23
C VAL A 94 23.81 9.09 -15.74
N THR A 95 23.76 10.19 -14.97
CA THR A 95 23.82 10.14 -13.50
C THR A 95 22.43 10.30 -12.93
N PHE A 96 21.97 9.33 -12.14
CA PHE A 96 20.68 9.39 -11.48
C PHE A 96 20.82 9.99 -10.08
N PRO A 97 19.85 10.80 -9.62
CA PRO A 97 19.85 11.29 -8.25
C PRO A 97 19.63 10.15 -7.27
N THR A 98 20.20 10.30 -6.07
CA THR A 98 19.92 9.46 -4.90
C THR A 98 19.24 10.30 -3.84
N ALA A 99 18.43 9.67 -2.99
CA ALA A 99 17.78 10.34 -1.87
C ALA A 99 17.77 9.44 -0.63
N THR A 100 17.64 10.05 0.53
CA THR A 100 17.47 9.33 1.80
C THR A 100 16.15 9.74 2.45
N PRO A 101 14.99 9.42 1.85
CA PRO A 101 13.70 9.77 2.42
C PRO A 101 13.42 8.99 3.70
N ARG A 102 12.56 9.57 4.55
CA ARG A 102 11.95 8.84 5.66
C ARG A 102 10.79 8.02 5.14
N VAL A 103 10.89 6.69 5.21
CA VAL A 103 9.90 5.76 4.68
C VAL A 103 9.34 4.85 5.76
N MET A 104 8.07 4.48 5.60
CA MET A 104 7.39 3.53 6.48
C MET A 104 8.10 2.17 6.43
N HIS A 105 8.22 1.53 7.59
CA HIS A 105 8.76 0.20 7.70
C HIS A 105 7.97 -0.80 6.85
N ALA A 106 8.69 -1.73 6.22
CA ALA A 106 8.10 -2.70 5.31
C ALA A 106 7.14 -3.66 6.05
N GLU A 107 7.42 -3.94 7.31
CA GLU A 107 6.61 -4.74 8.23
C GLU A 107 5.25 -4.09 8.48
N ARG A 108 5.22 -2.75 8.61
CA ARG A 108 3.94 -2.03 8.70
C ARG A 108 3.22 -2.06 7.36
N THR A 109 3.95 -1.88 6.26
CA THR A 109 3.39 -1.95 4.90
C THR A 109 2.73 -3.31 4.65
N PHE A 110 3.35 -4.40 5.11
CA PHE A 110 2.77 -5.74 5.08
C PHE A 110 1.39 -5.77 5.75
N TRP A 111 1.28 -5.32 7.01
CA TRP A 111 0.00 -5.33 7.72
C TRP A 111 -1.04 -4.38 7.11
N GLU A 112 -0.63 -3.22 6.60
CA GLU A 112 -1.53 -2.28 5.91
C GLU A 112 -2.13 -2.91 4.63
N LYS A 113 -1.35 -3.70 3.89
CA LYS A 113 -1.79 -4.46 2.70
C LYS A 113 -2.62 -5.69 3.09
N ALA A 114 -2.14 -6.50 4.01
CA ALA A 114 -2.81 -7.72 4.48
C ALA A 114 -4.23 -7.41 5.02
N THR A 115 -4.38 -6.34 5.79
CA THR A 115 -5.69 -5.92 6.31
C THR A 115 -6.60 -5.34 5.23
N ALA A 116 -6.06 -4.67 4.21
CA ALA A 116 -6.84 -4.22 3.06
C ALA A 116 -7.36 -5.41 2.23
N ILE A 117 -6.52 -6.41 2.03
CA ILE A 117 -6.89 -7.69 1.40
C ILE A 117 -7.96 -8.41 2.22
N HIS A 118 -7.81 -8.50 3.54
CA HIS A 118 -8.81 -9.12 4.40
C HIS A 118 -10.18 -8.45 4.25
N VAL A 119 -10.23 -7.12 4.24
CA VAL A 119 -11.48 -6.37 4.00
C VAL A 119 -12.12 -6.76 2.67
N PHE A 120 -11.32 -6.89 1.61
CA PHE A 120 -11.81 -7.34 0.32
C PHE A 120 -12.43 -8.74 0.40
N CYS A 121 -11.71 -9.69 1.01
CA CYS A 121 -12.17 -11.08 1.16
C CYS A 121 -13.50 -11.15 1.92
N VAL A 122 -13.66 -10.45 3.04
CA VAL A 122 -14.89 -10.49 3.85
C VAL A 122 -16.04 -9.66 3.25
N GLN A 123 -15.75 -8.75 2.33
CA GLN A 123 -16.75 -8.00 1.56
C GLN A 123 -17.26 -8.76 0.34
N GLY A 124 -16.43 -9.65 -0.21
CA GLY A 124 -16.79 -10.45 -1.38
C GLY A 124 -17.00 -9.63 -2.67
N ARG A 125 -16.41 -8.43 -2.76
CA ARG A 125 -16.56 -7.55 -3.95
C ARG A 125 -15.35 -6.67 -4.18
N LEU A 126 -15.05 -6.39 -5.45
CA LEU A 126 -14.06 -5.38 -5.84
C LEU A 126 -14.52 -3.97 -5.44
N ARG A 127 -13.57 -3.18 -4.93
CA ARG A 127 -13.72 -1.74 -4.73
C ARG A 127 -12.63 -1.01 -5.49
N GLY A 128 -13.03 -0.35 -6.57
CA GLY A 128 -12.09 0.41 -7.41
C GLY A 128 -11.31 -0.47 -8.38
N GLU A 129 -10.44 0.19 -9.13
CA GLU A 129 -9.59 -0.40 -10.16
C GLU A 129 -8.19 -0.71 -9.59
N ARG A 130 -7.47 -1.69 -10.15
CA ARG A 130 -6.06 -1.99 -9.85
C ARG A 130 -5.81 -2.44 -8.41
N PHE A 131 -6.72 -3.23 -7.87
CA PHE A 131 -6.65 -3.73 -6.49
C PHE A 131 -5.76 -4.98 -6.37
N ALA A 132 -5.61 -5.77 -7.45
CA ALA A 132 -4.79 -6.98 -7.53
C ALA A 132 -3.32 -6.75 -7.17
N ARG A 133 -2.79 -5.53 -7.38
CA ARG A 133 -1.44 -5.14 -6.96
C ARG A 133 -1.15 -5.40 -5.49
N HIS A 134 -2.17 -5.36 -4.63
CA HIS A 134 -2.01 -5.62 -3.21
C HIS A 134 -1.53 -7.05 -2.94
N TRP A 135 -2.00 -8.04 -3.70
CA TRP A 135 -1.56 -9.44 -3.57
C TRP A 135 -0.12 -9.59 -4.05
N HIS A 136 0.20 -9.03 -5.22
CA HIS A 136 1.56 -9.04 -5.75
C HIS A 136 2.56 -8.44 -4.74
N ASP A 137 2.27 -7.23 -4.25
CA ASP A 137 3.13 -6.55 -3.28
C ASP A 137 3.29 -7.34 -1.97
N LEU A 138 2.23 -7.98 -1.48
CA LEU A 138 2.28 -8.78 -0.26
C LEU A 138 3.24 -9.98 -0.43
N VAL A 139 3.20 -10.61 -1.60
CA VAL A 139 4.05 -11.73 -1.96
C VAL A 139 5.51 -11.28 -2.17
N ARG A 140 5.75 -10.10 -2.76
CA ARG A 140 7.11 -9.54 -2.85
C ARG A 140 7.71 -9.19 -1.47
N LEU A 141 6.87 -8.74 -0.53
CA LEU A 141 7.28 -8.55 0.86
C LEU A 141 7.64 -9.88 1.54
N ASP A 142 6.91 -10.94 1.24
CA ASP A 142 7.23 -12.30 1.73
C ASP A 142 8.56 -12.80 1.18
N ASP A 143 8.83 -12.63 -0.13
CA ASP A 143 10.10 -12.99 -0.77
C ASP A 143 11.30 -12.28 -0.14
N ALA A 144 11.11 -11.04 0.31
CA ALA A 144 12.12 -10.27 1.02
C ALA A 144 12.27 -10.66 2.50
N GLY A 145 11.55 -11.68 2.98
CA GLY A 145 11.57 -12.13 4.38
C GLY A 145 10.83 -11.20 5.35
N ILE A 146 10.12 -10.17 4.85
CA ILE A 146 9.45 -9.17 5.69
C ILE A 146 8.21 -9.74 6.37
N ALA A 147 7.49 -10.64 5.72
CA ALA A 147 6.27 -11.21 6.27
C ALA A 147 6.53 -11.93 7.61
N ASP A 148 7.58 -12.75 7.70
CA ASP A 148 7.91 -13.47 8.93
C ASP A 148 8.24 -12.51 10.09
N VAL A 149 9.01 -11.44 9.82
CA VAL A 149 9.32 -10.40 10.81
C VAL A 149 8.04 -9.67 11.26
N ALA A 150 7.19 -9.27 10.30
CA ALA A 150 5.94 -8.58 10.57
C ALA A 150 4.94 -9.43 11.36
N ILE A 151 4.85 -10.74 11.06
CA ILE A 151 3.99 -11.70 11.72
C ILE A 151 4.42 -11.93 13.17
N LEU A 152 5.72 -11.89 13.46
CA LEU A 152 6.24 -12.02 14.83
C LEU A 152 6.03 -10.75 15.67
N ASP A 153 6.03 -9.57 15.06
CA ASP A 153 5.76 -8.29 15.74
C ASP A 153 4.25 -8.04 15.95
N ARG A 154 3.70 -8.73 16.95
CA ARG A 154 2.28 -8.58 17.33
C ARG A 154 1.90 -7.17 17.80
N PRO A 155 2.71 -6.45 18.59
CA PRO A 155 2.43 -5.05 18.92
C PRO A 155 2.24 -4.16 17.69
N LEU A 156 3.06 -4.34 16.64
CA LEU A 156 2.90 -3.62 15.38
C LEU A 156 1.59 -3.99 14.68
N ALA A 157 1.26 -5.28 14.63
CA ALA A 157 0.00 -5.76 14.04
C ALA A 157 -1.23 -5.13 14.72
N SER A 158 -1.29 -5.14 16.06
CA SER A 158 -2.39 -4.53 16.81
C SER A 158 -2.41 -3.00 16.66
N ALA A 159 -1.25 -2.36 16.51
CA ALA A 159 -1.18 -0.91 16.25
C ALA A 159 -1.82 -0.57 14.90
N VAL A 160 -1.55 -1.36 13.85
CA VAL A 160 -2.21 -1.21 12.54
C VAL A 160 -3.71 -1.47 12.64
N ALA A 161 -4.13 -2.54 13.31
CA ALA A 161 -5.55 -2.88 13.49
C ALA A 161 -6.33 -1.75 14.19
N ARG A 162 -5.81 -1.24 15.31
CA ARG A 162 -6.39 -0.11 16.04
C ARG A 162 -6.50 1.14 15.17
N HIS A 163 -5.48 1.42 14.37
CA HIS A 163 -5.48 2.56 13.45
C HIS A 163 -6.53 2.42 12.33
N LYS A 164 -6.61 1.24 11.68
CA LYS A 164 -7.63 0.93 10.66
C LYS A 164 -9.03 1.07 11.23
N ARG A 165 -9.29 0.51 12.42
CA ARG A 165 -10.58 0.64 13.12
C ARG A 165 -11.00 2.09 13.33
N MET A 166 -10.05 2.97 13.63
CA MET A 166 -10.32 4.39 13.92
C MET A 166 -10.50 5.25 12.67
N PHE A 167 -9.77 5.00 11.59
CA PHE A 167 -9.75 5.90 10.42
C PHE A 167 -10.32 5.31 9.13
N PHE A 168 -10.50 3.98 9.11
CA PHE A 168 -10.93 3.19 7.96
C PHE A 168 -11.94 2.10 8.39
N PRO A 169 -13.05 2.46 9.07
CA PRO A 169 -14.06 1.48 9.44
C PRO A 169 -14.73 0.91 8.20
N GLU A 170 -14.71 -0.41 8.08
CA GLU A 170 -15.30 -1.16 6.97
C GLU A 170 -16.34 -2.15 7.49
N LYS A 171 -17.19 -2.64 6.58
CA LYS A 171 -18.21 -3.66 6.88
C LYS A 171 -18.03 -4.87 5.96
N SER A 172 -18.29 -6.07 6.45
CA SER A 172 -18.39 -7.29 5.65
C SER A 172 -19.66 -7.30 4.78
N ALA A 173 -19.81 -8.33 3.96
CA ALA A 173 -20.95 -8.49 3.04
C ALA A 173 -22.32 -8.47 3.73
N ASP A 174 -22.41 -8.99 4.96
CA ASP A 174 -23.61 -9.02 5.80
C ASP A 174 -23.86 -7.70 6.57
N GLY A 175 -23.00 -6.69 6.41
CA GLY A 175 -23.08 -5.40 7.08
C GLY A 175 -22.46 -5.36 8.48
N THR A 176 -21.88 -6.47 8.95
CA THR A 176 -21.16 -6.54 10.22
C THR A 176 -19.86 -5.71 10.14
N PRO A 177 -19.49 -4.92 11.17
CA PRO A 177 -18.21 -4.21 11.16
C PRO A 177 -17.03 -5.20 11.07
N VAL A 178 -16.06 -4.91 10.20
CA VAL A 178 -14.83 -5.71 10.11
C VAL A 178 -14.04 -5.59 11.42
N ASP A 179 -13.71 -6.74 12.02
CA ASP A 179 -12.86 -6.81 13.20
C ASP A 179 -11.39 -6.95 12.80
N TYR A 180 -10.72 -5.81 12.70
CA TYR A 180 -9.29 -5.76 12.38
C TYR A 180 -8.41 -6.42 13.44
N GLU A 181 -8.82 -6.42 14.72
CA GLU A 181 -8.03 -7.09 15.77
C GLU A 181 -8.09 -8.60 15.58
N ALA A 182 -9.27 -9.15 15.32
CA ALA A 182 -9.40 -10.57 14.98
C ALA A 182 -8.63 -10.91 13.70
N ALA A 183 -8.65 -10.03 12.69
CA ALA A 183 -7.94 -10.26 11.43
C ALA A 183 -6.42 -10.39 11.61
N VAL A 184 -5.80 -9.59 12.48
CA VAL A 184 -4.34 -9.66 12.70
C VAL A 184 -3.92 -10.71 13.74
N HIS A 185 -4.90 -11.33 14.40
CA HIS A 185 -4.73 -12.32 15.46
C HIS A 185 -5.54 -13.58 15.11
N GLY A 186 -5.16 -14.31 14.05
CA GLY A 186 -5.73 -15.64 13.79
C GLY A 186 -6.83 -15.73 12.73
N ASN A 187 -7.48 -14.62 12.36
CA ASN A 187 -8.55 -14.63 11.36
C ASN A 187 -8.20 -13.88 10.05
N LEU A 188 -6.91 -13.77 9.72
CA LEU A 188 -6.49 -13.13 8.48
C LEU A 188 -7.01 -13.93 7.28
N GLN A 189 -7.59 -13.23 6.30
CA GLN A 189 -8.07 -13.83 5.06
C GLN A 189 -7.35 -13.17 3.90
N LEU A 190 -6.60 -13.95 3.13
CA LEU A 190 -5.87 -13.47 1.95
C LEU A 190 -6.31 -14.16 0.65
N VAL A 191 -7.20 -15.15 0.74
CA VAL A 191 -7.71 -15.90 -0.41
C VAL A 191 -9.18 -15.51 -0.62
N PRO A 192 -9.51 -14.78 -1.70
CA PRO A 192 -10.90 -14.49 -2.03
C PRO A 192 -11.58 -15.73 -2.60
N ASN A 193 -12.91 -15.77 -2.51
CA ASN A 193 -13.74 -16.87 -3.00
C ASN A 193 -14.87 -16.34 -3.89
N GLY A 194 -15.49 -17.23 -4.67
CA GLY A 194 -16.66 -16.91 -5.49
C GLY A 194 -16.42 -15.77 -6.48
N GLU A 195 -17.40 -14.89 -6.63
CA GLU A 195 -17.34 -13.75 -7.55
C GLU A 195 -16.16 -12.82 -7.27
N ALA A 196 -15.76 -12.65 -6.00
CA ALA A 196 -14.63 -11.83 -5.62
C ALA A 196 -13.31 -12.35 -6.19
N ARG A 197 -13.13 -13.69 -6.23
CA ARG A 197 -11.95 -14.31 -6.83
C ARG A 197 -11.95 -14.12 -8.34
N THR A 198 -13.08 -14.35 -9.00
CA THR A 198 -13.21 -14.14 -10.45
C THR A 198 -12.89 -12.70 -10.84
N ALA A 199 -13.43 -11.74 -10.08
CA ALA A 199 -13.22 -10.33 -10.34
C ALA A 199 -11.76 -9.92 -10.09
N LEU A 200 -11.12 -10.46 -9.03
CA LEU A 200 -9.69 -10.24 -8.77
C LEU A 200 -8.81 -10.85 -9.88
N ALA A 201 -9.16 -12.03 -10.41
CA ALA A 201 -8.42 -12.67 -11.49
C ALA A 201 -8.41 -11.80 -12.76
N ALA A 202 -9.56 -11.22 -13.12
CA ALA A 202 -9.66 -10.29 -14.24
C ALA A 202 -8.85 -9.01 -14.02
N ASP A 203 -8.88 -8.42 -12.81
CA ASP A 203 -8.06 -7.25 -12.46
C ASP A 203 -6.56 -7.57 -12.48
N TYR A 204 -6.17 -8.79 -12.11
CA TYR A 204 -4.79 -9.26 -12.19
C TYR A 204 -4.32 -9.43 -13.65
N GLU A 205 -5.15 -10.04 -14.50
CA GLU A 205 -4.85 -10.19 -15.94
C GLU A 205 -4.66 -8.82 -16.60
N HIS A 206 -5.56 -7.87 -16.34
CA HIS A 206 -5.40 -6.49 -16.80
C HIS A 206 -4.09 -5.86 -16.33
N MET A 207 -3.71 -6.06 -15.06
CA MET A 207 -2.45 -5.55 -14.51
C MET A 207 -1.21 -6.15 -15.21
N VAL A 208 -1.27 -7.42 -15.63
CA VAL A 208 -0.20 -8.11 -16.38
C VAL A 208 -0.14 -7.59 -17.82
N ASP A 209 -1.27 -7.52 -18.51
CA ASP A 209 -1.37 -7.04 -19.91
C ASP A 209 -0.87 -5.60 -20.06
N ASP A 210 -1.10 -4.80 -19.02
CA ASP A 210 -0.65 -3.43 -18.87
C ASP A 210 0.88 -3.29 -18.73
N GLY A 211 1.62 -4.39 -18.59
CA GLY A 211 3.09 -4.38 -18.52
C GLY A 211 3.65 -3.76 -17.23
N LEU A 212 2.84 -3.70 -16.17
CA LEU A 212 3.24 -3.18 -14.86
C LEU A 212 4.19 -4.15 -14.11
N LEU A 213 4.17 -5.43 -14.46
CA LEU A 213 5.09 -6.43 -13.95
C LEU A 213 6.23 -6.65 -14.94
N LEU A 214 7.43 -6.90 -14.42
CA LEU A 214 8.59 -7.30 -15.23
C LEU A 214 8.30 -8.63 -15.96
N GLU A 215 9.03 -8.88 -17.04
CA GLU A 215 8.94 -10.12 -17.83
C GLU A 215 8.98 -11.34 -16.88
N ASP A 216 8.00 -12.25 -17.02
CA ASP A 216 7.69 -13.39 -16.14
C ASP A 216 6.77 -13.11 -14.92
N ALA A 217 5.62 -12.46 -15.17
CA ALA A 217 4.54 -12.44 -14.19
C ALA A 217 4.10 -13.86 -13.79
N GLU A 218 4.04 -14.14 -12.49
CA GLU A 218 3.56 -15.42 -11.98
C GLU A 218 2.09 -15.65 -12.32
N ARG A 219 1.63 -16.91 -12.33
CA ARG A 219 0.21 -17.16 -12.60
C ARG A 219 -0.64 -16.70 -11.43
N PHE A 220 -1.85 -16.22 -11.71
CA PHE A 220 -2.79 -15.79 -10.67
C PHE A 220 -3.00 -16.87 -9.59
N ASP A 221 -3.16 -18.13 -9.99
CA ASP A 221 -3.35 -19.22 -9.04
C ASP A 221 -2.14 -19.45 -8.12
N ASP A 222 -0.92 -19.33 -8.65
CA ASP A 222 0.32 -19.44 -7.87
C ASP A 222 0.42 -18.29 -6.85
N LEU A 223 0.07 -17.06 -7.26
CA LEU A 223 0.01 -15.89 -6.38
C LEU A 223 -0.97 -16.12 -5.21
N ILE A 224 -2.15 -16.67 -5.51
CA ILE A 224 -3.17 -16.95 -4.49
C ILE A 224 -2.73 -18.06 -3.53
N GLU A 225 -2.07 -19.11 -4.03
CA GLU A 225 -1.51 -20.19 -3.19
C GLU A 225 -0.43 -19.68 -2.22
N ARG A 226 0.44 -18.77 -2.69
CA ARG A 226 1.43 -18.11 -1.84
C ARG A 226 0.77 -17.24 -0.78
N CYS A 227 -0.27 -16.49 -1.13
CA CYS A 227 -1.08 -15.75 -0.16
C CYS A 227 -1.78 -16.66 0.86
N ALA A 228 -2.22 -17.86 0.46
CA ALA A 228 -2.76 -18.85 1.40
C ALA A 228 -1.69 -19.26 2.44
N THR A 229 -0.48 -19.55 1.99
CA THR A 229 0.66 -19.91 2.86
C THR A 229 1.02 -18.78 3.84
N ILE A 230 1.00 -17.52 3.38
CA ILE A 230 1.19 -16.33 4.24
C ILE A 230 0.10 -16.26 5.31
N ALA A 231 -1.17 -16.43 4.93
CA ALA A 231 -2.30 -16.38 5.86
C ALA A 231 -2.19 -17.49 6.92
N GLU A 232 -1.83 -18.71 6.52
CA GLU A 232 -1.61 -19.82 7.45
C GLU A 232 -0.50 -19.54 8.46
N ARG A 233 0.63 -18.95 8.02
CA ARG A 233 1.71 -18.54 8.95
C ARG A 233 1.23 -17.46 9.91
N ALA A 234 0.54 -16.43 9.39
CA ALA A 234 0.04 -15.31 10.19
C ALA A 234 -0.97 -15.76 11.26
N ASN A 235 -1.81 -16.75 10.93
CA ASN A 235 -2.87 -17.24 11.80
C ASN A 235 -2.40 -18.30 12.81
N ARG A 236 -1.34 -19.07 12.51
CA ARG A 236 -0.83 -20.12 13.42
C ARG A 236 -0.23 -19.60 14.73
N THR A 237 0.30 -18.39 14.75
CA THR A 237 1.09 -17.90 15.90
C THR A 237 0.25 -17.62 17.15
N GLU A 238 -1.07 -17.65 17.08
CA GLU A 238 -1.93 -17.63 18.27
C GLU A 238 -1.94 -18.96 19.03
N SER A 239 -1.89 -20.09 18.32
CA SER A 239 -2.08 -21.41 18.92
C SER A 239 -0.97 -21.82 19.90
N ASN A 240 0.21 -21.17 19.82
CA ASN A 240 1.36 -21.47 20.69
C ASN A 240 1.43 -20.63 21.98
N GLN A 241 0.55 -19.64 22.19
CA GLN A 241 0.59 -18.81 23.42
C GLN A 241 -0.30 -19.33 24.56
N HIS A 242 -1.12 -20.37 24.32
CA HIS A 242 -1.97 -21.00 25.36
C HIS A 242 -1.36 -22.25 26.03
N ILE A 243 -0.10 -22.60 25.74
CA ILE A 243 0.58 -23.78 26.31
C ILE A 243 1.81 -23.39 27.14
N HIS A 244 1.72 -22.35 28.00
CA HIS A 244 2.68 -22.22 29.10
C HIS A 244 2.17 -21.32 30.24
N THR A 245 1.30 -21.89 31.06
CA THR A 245 1.25 -21.55 32.49
C THR A 245 1.50 -22.84 33.26
N PRO A 246 2.73 -23.10 33.75
CA PRO A 246 2.92 -24.09 34.79
C PRO A 246 2.27 -23.52 36.06
N ASN A 247 1.32 -24.27 36.62
CA ASN A 247 0.79 -24.02 37.95
C ASN A 247 1.94 -23.97 38.96
N VAL A 248 2.07 -22.84 39.66
CA VAL A 248 2.79 -22.73 40.93
C VAL A 248 1.76 -22.43 42.00
#